data_AF-A0A8H4TVE5-F1
#
_entry.id   AF-A0A8H4TVE5-F1
#
_cell.length_a   1.000
_cell.length_b   1.000
_cell.length_c   1.000
_cell.angle_alpha   90.00
_cell.angle_beta   90.00
_cell.angle_gamma   90.00
#
_symmetry.space_group_name_H-M   'P 1'
#
loop_
_entity.id
_entity.type
_entity.pdbx_description
1 polymer ?
#
loop_
_entity_poly.entity_id
_entity_poly.type
_entity_poly.pdbx_seq_one_letter_code
_entity_poly.pdbx_strand_id
1 'polypeptide(L)'
;MAMQEADLIMALGARFDDRVTLSIAKFAPDVKAAAAEGRGGIVHFEIMPKNINKELLPFVDSKSMDDRKEWFGKINEWKKNWPLSDYERDERQGKIKPHTLIEELSKLVEDRKDKTLVWVLWDGLLAAIGAKFDIGVKVIVLNNEEQGMVTQWQNIFYDDRCAHTHQSNPDFTKLAEAMRIQNGQVQPDDVVDSLKWLINTDGPALLEAITDKKVLVLPMVPAGSGLHEFLVFDRAKDKKRRGLMRERTGGLHVRRTPPEESKTFAQSVKCGGEAVQGVL
;
A
#
# COMPACT_ATOMS: atom_id res chain seq x y z
N MET A 1 0.08 5.42 -18.14
CA MET A 1 0.20 6.04 -19.48
C MET A 1 1.08 5.22 -20.41
N ALA A 2 2.35 4.97 -20.09
CA ALA A 2 3.27 4.24 -20.98
C ALA A 2 2.74 2.90 -21.53
N MET A 3 2.12 2.05 -20.71
CA MET A 3 1.54 0.78 -21.19
C MET A 3 0.31 0.97 -22.11
N GLN A 4 -0.42 2.08 -21.99
CA GLN A 4 -1.61 2.34 -22.80
C GLN A 4 -1.26 2.89 -24.18
N GLU A 5 -0.15 3.63 -24.28
CA GLU A 5 0.35 4.29 -25.52
C GLU A 5 1.52 3.55 -26.19
N ALA A 6 1.94 2.40 -25.65
CA ALA A 6 2.97 1.60 -26.29
C ALA A 6 2.44 0.98 -27.58
N ASP A 7 3.34 0.76 -28.55
CA ASP A 7 3.08 -0.03 -29.75
C ASP A 7 3.55 -1.50 -29.59
N LEU A 8 4.53 -1.72 -28.72
CA LEU A 8 5.07 -3.03 -28.36
C LEU A 8 5.17 -3.17 -26.83
N ILE A 9 4.59 -4.23 -26.28
CA ILE A 9 4.78 -4.62 -24.87
C ILE A 9 5.56 -5.93 -24.84
N MET A 10 6.73 -5.89 -24.20
CA MET A 10 7.50 -7.09 -23.88
C MET A 10 7.23 -7.50 -22.43
N ALA A 11 6.43 -8.54 -22.23
CA ALA A 11 6.14 -9.10 -20.91
C ALA A 11 7.15 -10.19 -20.57
N LEU A 12 7.98 -9.97 -19.56
CA LEU A 12 8.98 -10.93 -19.09
C LEU A 12 8.49 -11.58 -17.79
N GLY A 13 8.06 -12.84 -17.84
CA GLY A 13 7.57 -13.60 -16.70
C GLY A 13 6.30 -13.03 -16.06
N ALA A 14 5.47 -12.31 -16.83
CA ALA A 14 4.29 -11.64 -16.32
C ALA A 14 3.00 -12.35 -16.75
N ARG A 15 2.13 -12.66 -15.79
CA ARG A 15 0.89 -13.40 -16.03
C ARG A 15 -0.32 -12.55 -16.44
N PHE A 16 -0.14 -11.24 -16.71
CA PHE A 16 -1.22 -10.29 -16.95
C PHE A 16 -2.37 -10.42 -15.94
N ASP A 17 -2.01 -10.33 -14.66
CA ASP A 17 -2.94 -10.37 -13.53
C ASP A 17 -4.02 -9.28 -13.66
N ASP A 18 -5.23 -9.56 -13.19
CA ASP A 18 -6.37 -8.65 -13.25
C ASP A 18 -6.10 -7.33 -12.52
N ARG A 19 -5.23 -7.32 -11.51
CA ARG A 19 -4.79 -6.09 -10.83
C ARG A 19 -3.86 -5.23 -11.69
N VAL A 20 -3.26 -5.79 -12.73
CA VAL A 20 -2.40 -5.10 -13.70
C VAL A 20 -3.21 -4.68 -14.92
N THR A 21 -4.07 -5.54 -15.45
CA THR A 21 -4.83 -5.24 -16.68
C THR A 21 -6.12 -4.48 -16.42
N LEU A 22 -6.74 -4.70 -15.27
CA LEU A 22 -8.04 -4.16 -14.87
C LEU A 22 -9.09 -4.45 -15.94
N SER A 23 -9.54 -3.44 -16.68
CA SER A 23 -10.42 -3.66 -17.84
C SER A 23 -9.62 -4.20 -19.04
N ILE A 24 -9.77 -5.49 -19.32
CA ILE A 24 -9.15 -6.16 -20.49
C ILE A 24 -9.57 -5.48 -21.80
N ALA A 25 -10.82 -5.04 -21.90
CA ALA A 25 -11.33 -4.34 -23.08
C ALA A 25 -10.55 -3.04 -23.34
N LYS A 26 -10.25 -2.28 -22.28
CA LYS A 26 -9.54 -0.99 -22.31
C LYS A 26 -8.01 -1.11 -22.15
N PHE A 27 -7.48 -2.31 -21.97
CA PHE A 27 -6.04 -2.54 -21.78
C PHE A 27 -5.27 -2.42 -23.11
N ALA A 28 -4.22 -1.59 -23.10
CA ALA A 28 -3.25 -1.38 -24.18
C ALA A 28 -3.87 -1.25 -25.60
N PRO A 29 -4.72 -0.24 -25.84
CA PRO A 29 -5.39 -0.07 -27.13
C PRO A 29 -4.40 0.13 -28.29
N ASP A 30 -3.34 0.91 -28.08
CA ASP A 30 -2.37 1.24 -29.14
C ASP A 30 -1.54 0.02 -29.54
N VAL A 31 -1.22 -0.86 -28.58
CA VAL A 31 -0.57 -2.14 -28.86
C VAL A 31 -1.48 -3.05 -29.67
N LYS A 32 -2.78 -3.09 -29.36
CA LYS A 32 -3.76 -3.89 -30.12
C LYS A 32 -3.89 -3.37 -31.55
N ALA A 33 -3.89 -2.04 -31.74
CA ALA A 33 -3.88 -1.42 -33.06
C ALA A 33 -2.58 -1.75 -33.82
N ALA A 34 -1.42 -1.61 -33.17
CA ALA A 34 -0.12 -1.95 -33.74
C ALA A 34 -0.01 -3.44 -34.13
N ALA A 35 -0.62 -4.33 -33.36
CA ALA A 35 -0.71 -5.75 -33.67
C ALA A 35 -1.58 -6.02 -34.91
N ALA A 36 -2.72 -5.33 -35.04
CA ALA A 36 -3.58 -5.44 -36.22
C ALA A 36 -2.89 -4.94 -37.50
N GLU A 37 -1.98 -3.98 -37.37
CA GLU A 37 -1.16 -3.43 -38.45
C GLU A 37 0.13 -4.23 -38.72
N GLY A 38 0.42 -5.28 -37.91
CA GLY A 38 1.63 -6.10 -38.05
C GLY A 38 2.95 -5.40 -37.69
N ARG A 39 2.90 -4.23 -37.02
CA ARG A 39 4.08 -3.44 -36.63
C ARG A 39 4.46 -3.57 -35.15
N GLY A 40 3.61 -4.20 -34.34
CA GLY A 40 3.79 -4.30 -32.91
C GLY A 40 2.95 -5.41 -32.28
N GLY A 41 2.69 -5.30 -30.97
CA GLY A 41 1.89 -6.28 -30.23
C GLY A 41 2.39 -6.59 -28.83
N ILE A 42 1.79 -7.60 -28.21
CA ILE A 42 2.22 -8.09 -26.89
C ILE A 42 3.06 -9.33 -27.11
N VAL A 43 4.34 -9.26 -26.76
CA VAL A 43 5.27 -10.40 -26.79
C VAL A 43 5.48 -10.87 -25.36
N HIS A 44 5.01 -12.08 -25.07
CA HIS A 44 5.14 -12.68 -23.74
C HIS A 44 6.26 -13.71 -23.73
N PHE A 45 7.25 -13.48 -22.87
CA PHE A 45 8.34 -14.40 -22.59
C PHE A 45 8.14 -15.04 -21.22
N GLU A 46 7.91 -16.35 -21.19
CA GLU A 46 7.93 -17.09 -19.93
C GLU A 46 9.37 -17.33 -19.48
N ILE A 47 9.66 -16.94 -18.23
CA ILE A 47 10.93 -17.20 -17.57
C ILE A 47 10.90 -18.64 -17.05
N MET A 48 11.09 -19.60 -17.96
CA MET A 48 11.38 -20.98 -17.61
C MET A 48 12.90 -21.16 -17.42
N PRO A 49 13.36 -22.07 -16.54
CA PRO A 49 14.80 -22.37 -16.39
C PRO A 49 15.51 -22.69 -17.71
N LYS A 50 14.80 -23.27 -18.69
CA LYS A 50 15.29 -23.58 -20.05
C LYS A 50 15.53 -22.36 -20.94
N ASN A 51 15.03 -21.19 -20.56
CA ASN A 51 15.16 -19.93 -21.29
C ASN A 51 16.17 -18.97 -20.64
N ILE A 52 16.63 -19.27 -19.42
CA ILE A 52 17.69 -18.53 -18.74
C ILE A 52 18.99 -18.77 -19.54
N ASN A 53 19.65 -17.70 -19.98
CA ASN A 53 20.82 -17.65 -20.89
C ASN A 53 20.56 -17.73 -22.40
N LYS A 54 19.30 -17.66 -22.88
CA LYS A 54 19.08 -17.42 -24.32
C LYS A 54 19.35 -15.95 -24.63
N GLU A 55 20.45 -15.68 -25.32
CA GLU A 55 20.81 -14.33 -25.76
C GLU A 55 19.84 -13.85 -26.86
N LEU A 56 18.99 -12.88 -26.52
CA LEU A 56 18.11 -12.19 -27.47
C LEU A 56 18.80 -10.99 -28.15
N LEU A 57 19.96 -10.58 -27.62
CA LEU A 57 20.80 -9.49 -28.14
C LEU A 57 21.12 -9.58 -29.64
N PRO A 58 21.43 -10.75 -30.25
CA PRO A 58 21.74 -10.81 -31.68
C PRO A 58 20.54 -10.58 -32.60
N PHE A 59 19.31 -10.63 -32.08
CA PHE A 59 18.07 -10.43 -32.85
C PHE A 59 17.44 -9.05 -32.63
N VAL A 60 18.07 -8.19 -31.83
CA VAL A 60 17.58 -6.85 -31.52
C VAL A 60 18.58 -5.84 -32.02
N ASP A 61 18.14 -4.99 -32.95
CA ASP A 61 18.94 -3.85 -33.38
C ASP A 61 19.19 -2.93 -32.16
N SER A 62 20.45 -2.74 -31.83
CA SER A 62 20.83 -1.80 -30.78
C SER A 62 20.41 -0.39 -31.20
N LYS A 63 19.44 0.18 -30.48
CA LYS A 63 18.99 1.56 -30.63
C LYS A 63 19.30 2.31 -29.35
N SER A 64 19.85 3.50 -29.50
CA SER A 64 20.12 4.40 -28.40
C SER A 64 18.82 5.03 -27.88
N MET A 65 18.87 5.60 -26.66
CA MET A 65 17.77 6.43 -26.17
C MET A 65 17.54 7.66 -27.06
N ASP A 66 18.60 8.12 -27.75
CA ASP A 66 18.53 9.23 -28.69
C ASP A 66 17.69 8.92 -29.94
N ASP A 67 17.65 7.65 -30.36
CA ASP A 67 16.79 7.18 -31.45
C ASP A 67 15.30 7.16 -31.08
N ARG A 68 14.99 7.28 -29.77
CA ARG A 68 13.64 7.24 -29.21
C ARG A 68 13.33 8.51 -28.40
N LYS A 69 13.93 9.65 -28.78
CA LYS A 69 13.76 10.95 -28.09
C LYS A 69 12.30 11.32 -27.86
N GLU A 70 11.43 11.11 -28.84
CA GLU A 70 10.01 11.44 -28.72
C GLU A 70 9.33 10.61 -27.62
N TRP A 71 9.60 9.31 -27.59
CA TRP A 71 9.04 8.41 -26.59
C TRP A 71 9.59 8.67 -25.18
N PHE A 72 10.90 8.87 -25.05
CA PHE A 72 11.51 9.23 -23.77
C PHE A 72 11.07 10.63 -23.31
N GLY A 73 10.81 11.55 -24.24
CA GLY A 73 10.20 12.85 -23.96
C GLY A 73 8.84 12.71 -23.29
N LYS A 74 7.94 11.91 -23.88
CA LYS A 74 6.62 11.59 -23.28
C LYS A 74 6.75 10.94 -21.91
N ILE A 75 7.65 9.96 -21.75
CA ILE A 75 7.88 9.29 -20.46
C ILE A 75 8.34 10.29 -19.40
N ASN A 76 9.28 11.17 -19.74
CA ASN A 76 9.80 12.16 -18.82
C ASN A 76 8.73 13.19 -18.44
N GLU A 77 7.87 13.57 -19.38
CA GLU A 77 6.70 14.40 -19.10
C GLU A 77 5.73 13.71 -18.13
N TRP A 78 5.40 12.43 -18.36
CA TRP A 78 4.52 11.69 -17.45
C TRP A 78 5.11 11.53 -16.05
N LYS A 79 6.42 11.27 -15.95
CA LYS A 79 7.11 11.21 -14.65
C LYS A 79 7.05 12.55 -13.91
N LYS A 80 7.10 13.66 -14.64
CA LYS A 80 6.98 15.01 -14.08
C LYS A 80 5.54 15.34 -13.67
N ASN A 81 4.56 14.94 -14.47
CA ASN A 81 3.15 15.26 -14.23
C ASN A 81 2.49 14.36 -13.18
N TRP A 82 3.01 13.14 -12.98
CA TRP A 82 2.45 12.14 -12.07
C TRP A 82 3.52 11.51 -11.16
N PRO A 83 4.19 12.30 -10.31
CA PRO A 83 5.17 11.76 -9.38
C PRO A 83 4.47 11.00 -8.24
N LEU A 84 5.10 9.91 -7.79
CA LEU A 84 4.64 9.13 -6.62
C LEU A 84 4.71 9.93 -5.30
N SER A 85 5.44 11.06 -5.30
CA SER A 85 5.60 11.95 -4.17
C SER A 85 4.42 12.89 -3.93
N ASP A 86 3.41 12.89 -4.81
CA ASP A 86 2.20 13.69 -4.65
C ASP A 86 1.29 13.08 -3.59
N TYR A 87 1.67 13.25 -2.33
CA TYR A 87 0.83 13.05 -1.17
C TYR A 87 0.91 14.29 -0.28
N GLU A 88 -0.05 14.45 0.63
CA GLU A 88 -0.03 15.54 1.60
C GLU A 88 1.19 15.40 2.53
N ARG A 89 2.28 16.09 2.19
CA ARG A 89 3.56 16.10 2.94
C ARG A 89 3.54 16.98 4.18
N ASP A 90 2.52 17.82 4.35
CA ASP A 90 2.53 18.84 5.40
C ASP A 90 1.12 19.12 5.96
N GLU A 91 1.04 19.50 7.24
CA GLU A 91 -0.09 20.07 8.02
C GLU A 91 -0.77 19.24 9.14
N ARG A 92 -0.51 17.95 9.33
CA ARG A 92 -1.06 17.22 10.51
C ARG A 92 -0.02 17.10 11.63
N GLN A 93 -0.04 18.04 12.58
CA GLN A 93 0.65 17.90 13.86
C GLN A 93 0.19 16.58 14.55
N GLY A 94 1.13 15.67 14.80
CA GLY A 94 0.96 14.56 15.74
C GLY A 94 0.80 13.14 15.20
N LYS A 95 0.75 12.89 13.87
CA LYS A 95 0.69 11.51 13.34
C LYS A 95 1.63 11.27 12.17
N ILE A 96 2.24 10.08 12.15
CA ILE A 96 3.21 9.68 11.13
C ILE A 96 2.47 9.35 9.83
N LYS A 97 2.97 9.85 8.70
CA LYS A 97 2.48 9.41 7.38
C LYS A 97 3.20 8.11 7.01
N PRO A 98 2.46 7.05 6.61
CA PRO A 98 3.08 5.80 6.17
C PRO A 98 4.13 6.00 5.08
N HIS A 99 3.84 6.87 4.10
CA HIS A 99 4.75 7.18 2.98
C HIS A 99 6.12 7.70 3.47
N THR A 100 6.12 8.67 4.39
CA THR A 100 7.35 9.24 4.96
C THR A 100 8.17 8.17 5.66
N LEU A 101 7.53 7.29 6.43
CA LEU A 101 8.24 6.21 7.14
C LEU A 101 8.92 5.25 6.15
N ILE A 102 8.23 4.88 5.06
CA ILE A 102 8.79 3.97 4.04
C ILE A 102 9.89 4.65 3.24
N GLU A 103 9.75 5.94 2.90
CA GLU A 103 10.80 6.71 2.22
C GLU A 103 12.07 6.78 3.07
N GLU A 104 11.96 7.12 4.36
CA GLU A 104 13.10 7.21 5.27
C GLU A 104 13.74 5.84 5.53
N LEU A 105 12.93 4.79 5.72
CA LEU A 105 13.44 3.41 5.82
C LEU A 105 14.24 3.04 4.57
N SER A 106 13.69 3.30 3.37
CA SER A 106 14.35 2.98 2.11
C SER A 106 15.71 3.67 1.95
N LYS A 107 15.85 4.90 2.45
CA LYS A 107 17.13 5.64 2.45
C LYS A 107 18.12 5.01 3.43
N LEU A 108 17.67 4.68 4.64
CA LEU A 108 18.54 4.15 5.72
C LEU A 108 19.08 2.74 5.48
N VAL A 109 18.44 1.97 4.60
CA VAL A 109 18.84 0.60 4.24
C VAL A 109 19.46 0.50 2.84
N GLU A 110 19.68 1.62 2.16
CA GLU A 110 20.15 1.65 0.77
C GLU A 110 21.45 0.88 0.57
N ASP A 111 22.36 0.95 1.54
CA ASP A 111 23.68 0.32 1.57
C ASP A 111 23.69 -1.14 2.07
N ARG A 112 22.53 -1.66 2.52
CA ARG A 112 22.44 -2.96 3.20
C ARG A 112 21.18 -3.78 2.88
N LYS A 113 20.63 -3.60 1.66
CA LYS A 113 19.41 -4.28 1.20
C LYS A 113 19.50 -5.81 1.25
N ASP A 114 20.69 -6.36 1.02
CA ASP A 114 20.90 -7.83 1.00
C ASP A 114 21.10 -8.45 2.38
N LYS A 115 21.27 -7.61 3.42
CA LYS A 115 21.59 -8.06 4.78
C LYS A 115 20.48 -7.80 5.78
N THR A 116 19.52 -6.94 5.42
CA THR A 116 18.49 -6.47 6.36
C THR A 116 17.13 -7.00 5.95
N LEU A 117 16.54 -7.84 6.80
CA LEU A 117 15.19 -8.34 6.59
C LEU A 117 14.19 -7.46 7.35
N VAL A 118 13.43 -6.65 6.63
CA VAL A 118 12.40 -5.78 7.21
C VAL A 118 11.01 -6.25 6.77
N TRP A 119 10.12 -6.46 7.74
CA TRP A 119 8.71 -6.75 7.52
C TRP A 119 7.88 -5.54 7.89
N VAL A 120 7.21 -4.96 6.90
CA VAL A 120 6.24 -3.88 7.11
C VAL A 120 4.85 -4.51 7.11
N LEU A 121 4.20 -4.45 8.26
CA LEU A 121 2.95 -5.17 8.53
C LEU A 121 1.87 -4.25 9.09
N TRP A 122 0.63 -4.70 8.94
CA TRP A 122 -0.55 -4.06 9.51
C TRP A 122 -1.03 -4.78 10.78
N ASP A 123 -0.55 -6.00 11.03
CA ASP A 123 -0.75 -6.74 12.27
C ASP A 123 0.61 -7.21 12.84
N GLY A 124 0.67 -7.37 14.16
CA GLY A 124 1.89 -7.78 14.88
C GLY A 124 2.09 -9.30 14.94
N LEU A 125 1.20 -10.10 14.34
CA LEU A 125 1.17 -11.54 14.56
C LEU A 125 2.41 -12.24 13.99
N LEU A 126 2.91 -11.78 12.85
CA LEU A 126 4.09 -12.36 12.22
C LEU A 126 5.38 -12.08 13.00
N ALA A 127 5.44 -11.05 13.86
CA ALA A 127 6.62 -10.78 14.67
C ALA A 127 6.99 -11.97 15.58
N ALA A 128 5.98 -12.70 16.06
CA ALA A 128 6.16 -13.90 16.87
C ALA A 128 6.90 -15.03 16.11
N ILE A 129 6.80 -15.06 14.77
CA ILE A 129 7.47 -16.06 13.94
C ILE A 129 8.98 -15.77 13.87
N GLY A 130 9.38 -14.53 13.65
CA GLY A 130 10.80 -14.16 13.57
C GLY A 130 11.58 -14.52 14.85
N ALA A 131 10.96 -14.26 16.01
CA ALA A 131 11.56 -14.62 17.31
C ALA A 131 11.68 -16.12 17.54
N LYS A 132 10.70 -16.91 17.08
CA LYS A 132 10.71 -18.36 17.25
C LYS A 132 11.87 -19.03 16.49
N PHE A 133 12.29 -18.46 15.36
CA PHE A 133 13.30 -19.03 14.48
C PHE A 133 14.69 -18.37 14.61
N ASP A 134 14.90 -17.51 15.61
CA ASP A 134 16.14 -16.74 15.80
C ASP A 134 16.59 -15.98 14.54
N ILE A 135 15.60 -15.48 13.79
CA ILE A 135 15.84 -14.68 12.59
C ILE A 135 15.87 -13.23 13.05
N GLY A 136 16.92 -12.49 12.70
CA GLY A 136 17.08 -11.06 12.97
C GLY A 136 16.12 -10.14 12.20
N VAL A 137 14.84 -10.52 12.12
CA VAL A 137 13.78 -9.79 11.42
C VAL A 137 13.49 -8.48 12.13
N LYS A 138 13.38 -7.42 11.34
CA LYS A 138 12.94 -6.10 11.79
C LYS A 138 11.48 -5.91 11.42
N VAL A 139 10.59 -5.80 12.39
CA VAL A 139 9.16 -5.68 12.16
C VAL A 139 8.74 -4.24 12.39
N ILE A 140 8.02 -3.67 11.43
CA ILE A 140 7.37 -2.37 11.55
C ILE A 140 5.87 -2.59 11.48
N VAL A 141 5.15 -2.20 12.52
CA VAL A 141 3.68 -2.22 12.55
C VAL A 141 3.17 -0.83 12.22
N LEU A 142 2.51 -0.67 11.07
CA LEU A 142 1.82 0.56 10.70
C LEU A 142 0.44 0.58 11.37
N ASN A 143 0.37 1.09 12.58
CA ASN A 143 -0.86 1.11 13.36
C ASN A 143 -1.72 2.33 13.00
N ASN A 144 -2.71 2.12 12.13
CA ASN A 144 -3.78 3.08 11.82
C ASN A 144 -5.11 2.72 12.51
N GLU A 145 -5.15 1.66 13.33
CA GLU A 145 -6.35 1.12 14.01
C GLU A 145 -7.52 0.82 13.06
N GLU A 146 -7.24 0.50 11.80
CA GLU A 146 -8.27 0.22 10.80
C GLU A 146 -7.80 -0.73 9.71
N GLN A 147 -8.74 -1.38 9.03
CA GLN A 147 -8.44 -2.11 7.80
C GLN A 147 -8.36 -1.12 6.63
N GLY A 148 -7.25 -0.37 6.56
CA GLY A 148 -7.08 0.79 5.67
C GLY A 148 -7.49 0.55 4.21
N MET A 149 -7.16 -0.61 3.66
CA MET A 149 -7.56 -0.96 2.29
C MET A 149 -9.08 -1.08 2.17
N VAL A 150 -9.75 -1.81 3.07
CA VAL A 150 -11.20 -2.02 3.01
C VAL A 150 -11.94 -0.71 3.32
N THR A 151 -11.45 0.08 4.27
CA THR A 151 -12.04 1.40 4.58
C THR A 151 -11.90 2.37 3.40
N GLN A 152 -10.81 2.31 2.63
CA GLN A 152 -10.66 3.07 1.38
C GLN A 152 -11.77 2.71 0.37
N TRP A 153 -12.05 1.42 0.16
CA TRP A 153 -13.16 1.00 -0.72
C TRP A 153 -14.53 1.44 -0.19
N GLN A 154 -14.76 1.31 1.12
CA GLN A 154 -16.01 1.74 1.75
C GLN A 154 -16.25 3.25 1.64
N ASN A 155 -15.18 4.05 1.74
CA ASN A 155 -15.26 5.50 1.58
C ASN A 155 -15.53 5.92 0.14
N ILE A 156 -14.91 5.24 -0.84
CA ILE A 156 -15.04 5.63 -2.26
C ILE A 156 -16.36 5.12 -2.86
N PHE A 157 -16.79 3.90 -2.54
CA PHE A 157 -17.89 3.22 -3.25
C PHE A 157 -19.14 2.96 -2.41
N TYR A 158 -19.09 3.16 -1.08
CA TYR A 158 -20.18 2.83 -0.17
C TYR A 158 -20.53 3.98 0.79
N ASP A 159 -20.36 5.23 0.35
CA ASP A 159 -20.75 6.43 1.10
C ASP A 159 -20.22 6.49 2.55
N ASP A 160 -18.95 6.14 2.75
CA ASP A 160 -18.27 6.16 4.05
C ASP A 160 -18.89 5.19 5.10
N ARG A 161 -19.67 4.20 4.65
CA ARG A 161 -20.27 3.18 5.51
C ARG A 161 -19.23 2.12 5.89
N CYS A 162 -18.56 2.35 7.01
CA CYS A 162 -17.57 1.42 7.54
C CYS A 162 -18.22 0.21 8.22
N ALA A 163 -18.29 -0.94 7.53
CA ALA A 163 -18.85 -2.18 8.06
C ALA A 163 -17.75 -3.10 8.61
N HIS A 164 -17.63 -3.21 9.94
CA HIS A 164 -16.70 -4.10 10.65
C HIS A 164 -15.21 -3.98 10.25
N THR A 165 -14.80 -2.79 9.81
CA THR A 165 -13.43 -2.50 9.35
C THR A 165 -12.53 -1.84 10.40
N HIS A 166 -12.99 -1.79 11.65
CA HIS A 166 -12.23 -1.32 12.80
C HIS A 166 -12.21 -2.44 13.83
N GLN A 167 -11.09 -3.14 13.92
CA GLN A 167 -10.81 -4.11 14.97
C GLN A 167 -10.10 -3.43 16.15
N SER A 168 -10.27 -4.00 17.34
CA SER A 168 -9.41 -3.63 18.46
C SER A 168 -8.04 -4.27 18.27
N ASN A 169 -6.99 -3.46 18.26
CA ASN A 169 -5.62 -3.95 18.22
C ASN A 169 -5.16 -4.34 19.63
N PRO A 170 -4.28 -5.36 19.77
CA PRO A 170 -3.62 -5.65 21.03
C PRO A 170 -2.59 -4.56 21.36
N ASP A 171 -2.14 -4.55 22.61
CA ASP A 171 -0.97 -3.79 23.04
C ASP A 171 0.30 -4.44 22.45
N PHE A 172 0.86 -3.83 21.40
CA PHE A 172 2.00 -4.40 20.67
C PHE A 172 3.28 -4.44 21.51
N THR A 173 3.46 -3.50 22.44
CA THR A 173 4.56 -3.51 23.41
C THR A 173 4.50 -4.77 24.27
N LYS A 174 3.34 -5.02 24.92
CA LYS A 174 3.16 -6.22 25.74
C LYS A 174 3.25 -7.51 24.94
N LEU A 175 2.76 -7.50 23.70
CA LEU A 175 2.88 -8.66 22.80
C LEU A 175 4.35 -8.96 22.49
N ALA A 176 5.15 -7.94 22.18
CA ALA A 176 6.57 -8.09 21.91
C ALA A 176 7.35 -8.57 23.15
N GLU A 177 7.04 -8.01 24.33
CA GLU A 177 7.62 -8.44 25.61
C GLU A 177 7.31 -9.92 25.91
N ALA A 178 6.05 -10.34 25.71
CA ALA A 178 5.64 -11.74 25.89
C ALA A 178 6.39 -12.70 24.96
N MET A 179 6.77 -12.21 23.78
CA MET A 179 7.55 -12.95 22.78
C MET A 179 9.07 -12.77 22.93
N ARG A 180 9.54 -12.02 23.93
CA ARG A 180 10.97 -11.70 24.18
C ARG A 180 11.63 -10.96 23.02
N ILE A 181 10.89 -10.07 22.37
CA ILE A 181 11.34 -9.24 21.24
C ILE A 181 11.63 -7.82 21.74
N GLN A 182 12.74 -7.25 21.30
CA GLN A 182 13.05 -5.84 21.56
C GLN A 182 12.02 -4.97 20.86
N ASN A 183 11.48 -3.95 21.54
CA ASN A 183 10.39 -3.17 20.99
C ASN A 183 10.53 -1.67 21.25
N GLY A 184 9.87 -0.89 20.40
CA GLY A 184 9.78 0.55 20.50
C GLY A 184 8.53 1.08 19.81
N GLN A 185 8.17 2.31 20.13
CA GLN A 185 7.10 3.05 19.46
C GLN A 185 7.67 4.33 18.86
N VAL A 186 7.29 4.63 17.63
CA VAL A 186 7.75 5.80 16.88
C VAL A 186 6.85 6.99 17.18
N GLN A 187 7.46 8.13 17.48
CA GLN A 187 6.80 9.42 17.52
C GLN A 187 7.08 10.22 16.23
N PRO A 188 6.19 11.15 15.84
CA PRO A 188 6.40 11.96 14.65
C PRO A 188 7.75 12.70 14.59
N ASP A 189 8.26 13.10 15.75
CA ASP A 189 9.48 13.91 15.87
C ASP A 189 10.76 13.05 15.91
N ASP A 190 10.65 11.72 16.07
CA ASP A 190 11.79 10.81 16.25
C ASP A 190 11.89 9.70 15.19
N VAL A 191 11.13 9.80 14.08
CA VAL A 191 11.01 8.76 13.04
C VAL A 191 12.37 8.22 12.60
N VAL A 192 13.32 9.11 12.31
CA VAL A 192 14.66 8.72 11.80
C VAL A 192 15.45 7.95 12.87
N ASP A 193 15.40 8.39 14.12
CA ASP A 193 16.17 7.78 15.20
C ASP A 193 15.57 6.45 15.63
N SER A 194 14.24 6.35 15.66
CA SER A 194 13.50 5.11 15.86
C SER A 194 13.80 4.07 14.78
N LEU A 195 13.88 4.48 13.50
CA LEU A 195 14.28 3.59 12.40
C LEU A 195 15.74 3.16 12.51
N LYS A 196 16.65 4.06 12.90
CA LYS A 196 18.07 3.73 13.16
C LYS A 196 18.24 2.75 14.30
N TRP A 197 17.46 2.90 15.38
CA TRP A 197 17.42 1.92 16.45
C TRP A 197 17.02 0.55 15.90
N LEU A 198 15.88 0.47 15.22
CA LEU A 198 15.34 -0.79 14.69
C LEU A 198 16.35 -1.55 13.81
N ILE A 199 16.98 -0.86 12.86
CA ILE A 199 17.91 -1.46 11.90
C ILE A 199 19.26 -1.84 12.51
N ASN A 200 19.66 -1.22 13.62
CA ASN A 200 20.94 -1.46 14.29
C ASN A 200 20.80 -2.37 15.54
N THR A 201 19.59 -2.65 16.00
CA THR A 201 19.34 -3.61 17.08
C THR A 201 19.82 -5.01 16.68
N ASP A 202 20.43 -5.75 17.60
CA ASP A 202 20.76 -7.16 17.37
C ASP A 202 19.54 -8.07 17.58
N GLY A 203 19.36 -9.07 16.72
CA GLY A 203 18.24 -10.01 16.81
C GLY A 203 16.89 -9.43 16.33
N PRO A 204 15.75 -10.07 16.67
CA PRO A 204 14.43 -9.61 16.26
C PRO A 204 14.04 -8.32 17.01
N ALA A 205 13.43 -7.38 16.29
CA ALA A 205 12.94 -6.13 16.86
C ALA A 205 11.61 -5.71 16.26
N LEU A 206 10.73 -5.11 17.06
CA LEU A 206 9.41 -4.61 16.67
C LEU A 206 9.33 -3.10 16.89
N LEU A 207 8.87 -2.39 15.87
CA LEU A 207 8.67 -0.95 15.93
C LEU A 207 7.21 -0.64 15.58
N GLU A 208 6.45 -0.09 16.52
CA GLU A 208 5.09 0.36 16.28
C GLU A 208 5.09 1.83 15.82
N ALA A 209 4.53 2.10 14.64
CA ALA A 209 4.32 3.45 14.15
C ALA A 209 2.83 3.81 14.17
N ILE A 210 2.45 4.76 15.01
CA ILE A 210 1.08 5.30 15.03
C ILE A 210 0.91 6.22 13.82
N THR A 211 0.14 5.75 12.84
CA THR A 211 0.00 6.43 11.55
C THR A 211 -1.32 7.18 11.38
N ASP A 212 -1.34 8.10 10.42
CA ASP A 212 -2.54 8.83 10.06
C ASP A 212 -3.63 7.90 9.52
N LYS A 213 -4.87 8.14 9.94
CA LYS A 213 -6.04 7.35 9.53
C LYS A 213 -6.67 7.92 8.28
N LYS A 214 -7.39 7.08 7.53
CA LYS A 214 -8.18 7.45 6.34
C LYS A 214 -7.32 8.13 5.26
N VAL A 215 -6.07 7.69 5.15
CA VAL A 215 -5.14 8.06 4.07
C VAL A 215 -5.40 7.12 2.90
N LEU A 216 -5.65 7.68 1.72
CA LEU A 216 -5.88 6.90 0.52
C LEU A 216 -4.53 6.50 -0.09
N VAL A 217 -4.46 5.27 -0.59
CA VAL A 217 -3.39 4.83 -1.49
C VAL A 217 -3.74 5.33 -2.89
N LEU A 218 -2.93 6.27 -3.40
CA LEU A 218 -3.06 6.85 -4.73
C LEU A 218 -1.67 6.87 -5.41
N PRO A 219 -1.58 6.75 -6.74
CA PRO A 219 -2.70 6.64 -7.69
C PRO A 219 -3.43 5.30 -7.62
N MET A 220 -4.74 5.32 -7.88
CA MET A 220 -5.59 4.12 -7.87
C MET A 220 -6.45 4.08 -9.14
N VAL A 221 -6.49 2.95 -9.84
CA VAL A 221 -7.44 2.76 -10.93
C VAL A 221 -8.64 1.95 -10.39
N PRO A 222 -9.87 2.48 -10.47
CA PRO A 222 -11.07 1.74 -10.08
C PRO A 222 -11.25 0.44 -10.88
N ALA A 223 -11.88 -0.56 -10.27
CA ALA A 223 -12.22 -1.79 -10.96
C ALA A 223 -13.12 -1.51 -12.18
N GLY A 224 -12.83 -2.16 -13.31
CA GLY A 224 -13.56 -1.96 -14.57
C GLY A 224 -13.12 -0.75 -15.39
N SER A 225 -12.25 0.11 -14.87
CA SER A 225 -11.63 1.21 -15.60
C SER A 225 -10.37 0.76 -16.35
N GLY A 226 -9.99 1.50 -17.38
CA GLY A 226 -8.70 1.35 -18.08
C GLY A 226 -7.56 2.00 -17.30
N LEU A 227 -6.32 1.58 -17.57
CA LEU A 227 -5.14 2.05 -16.83
C LEU A 227 -4.87 3.56 -16.93
N HIS A 228 -5.45 4.26 -17.91
CA HIS A 228 -5.34 5.72 -18.05
C HIS A 228 -6.39 6.48 -17.21
N GLU A 229 -7.41 5.80 -16.68
CA GLU A 229 -8.49 6.37 -15.86
C GLU A 229 -8.15 6.31 -14.35
N PHE A 230 -6.87 6.56 -14.02
CA PHE A 230 -6.41 6.51 -12.63
C PHE A 230 -6.84 7.76 -11.86
N LEU A 231 -7.20 7.56 -10.59
CA LEU A 231 -7.40 8.60 -9.60
C LEU A 231 -6.04 9.03 -9.07
N VAL A 232 -5.84 10.33 -8.97
CA VAL A 232 -4.62 10.97 -8.51
C VAL A 232 -4.89 11.78 -7.25
N PHE A 233 -3.85 12.00 -6.48
CA PHE A 233 -3.96 12.85 -5.32
C PHE A 233 -4.27 14.29 -5.74
N ASP A 234 -5.26 14.88 -5.08
CA ASP A 234 -5.63 16.27 -5.25
C ASP A 234 -6.04 16.79 -3.88
N ARG A 235 -5.32 17.81 -3.40
CA ARG A 235 -5.48 18.36 -2.06
C ARG A 235 -6.87 18.95 -1.82
N ALA A 236 -7.46 19.60 -2.82
CA ALA A 236 -8.78 20.18 -2.70
C ALA A 236 -9.86 19.10 -2.64
N LYS A 237 -9.73 18.04 -3.47
CA LYS A 237 -10.63 16.88 -3.44
C LYS A 237 -10.52 16.12 -2.13
N ASP A 238 -9.31 15.89 -1.60
CA ASP A 238 -9.13 15.20 -0.31
C ASP A 238 -9.74 16.00 0.85
N LYS A 239 -9.53 17.33 0.87
CA LYS A 239 -10.14 18.22 1.88
C LYS A 239 -11.67 18.15 1.83
N LYS A 240 -12.27 18.20 0.63
CA LYS A 240 -13.72 18.11 0.44
C LYS A 240 -14.26 16.74 0.89
N ARG A 241 -13.60 15.65 0.48
CA ARG A 241 -13.93 14.28 0.88
C ARG A 241 -13.93 14.12 2.40
N ARG A 242 -12.89 14.62 3.08
CA ARG A 242 -12.79 14.57 4.54
C ARG A 242 -13.89 15.37 5.24
N GLY A 243 -14.28 16.52 4.68
CA GLY A 243 -15.44 17.29 5.15
C GLY A 243 -16.73 16.47 5.08
N LEU A 244 -17.00 15.86 3.92
CA LEU A 244 -18.17 15.01 3.70
C LEU A 244 -18.18 13.77 4.60
N MET A 245 -17.03 13.10 4.76
CA MET A 245 -16.89 11.95 5.65
C MET A 245 -17.17 12.33 7.11
N ARG A 246 -16.74 13.53 7.55
CA ARG A 246 -17.02 14.03 8.90
C ARG A 246 -18.52 14.22 9.11
N GLU A 247 -19.22 14.77 8.12
CA GLU A 247 -20.66 14.97 8.13
C GLU A 247 -21.41 13.62 8.19
N ARG A 248 -21.08 12.69 7.28
CA ARG A 248 -21.72 11.37 7.19
C ARG A 248 -21.53 10.51 8.44
N THR A 249 -20.38 10.63 9.10
CA THR A 249 -20.00 9.77 10.23
C THR A 249 -20.20 10.42 11.60
N GLY A 250 -20.75 11.64 11.66
CA GLY A 250 -20.89 12.38 12.91
C GLY A 250 -19.54 12.65 13.61
N GLY A 251 -18.44 12.65 12.86
CA GLY A 251 -17.08 12.84 13.38
C GLY A 251 -16.41 11.62 14.00
N LEU A 252 -17.05 10.45 14.04
CA LEU A 252 -16.49 9.22 14.65
C LEU A 252 -15.16 8.78 13.99
N HIS A 253 -15.03 8.98 12.68
CA HIS A 253 -13.90 8.49 11.89
C HIS A 253 -12.83 9.58 11.60
N VAL A 254 -13.03 10.81 12.10
CA VAL A 254 -12.16 11.97 11.88
C VAL A 254 -11.67 12.57 13.21
N ARG A 255 -11.73 11.82 14.33
CA ARG A 255 -11.35 12.33 15.66
C ARG A 255 -9.91 12.86 15.66
N ARG A 256 -9.75 14.10 16.14
CA ARG A 256 -8.51 14.88 16.20
C ARG A 256 -7.70 14.70 17.50
N THR A 257 -8.18 13.93 18.47
CA THR A 257 -7.55 13.84 19.81
C THR A 257 -7.57 12.42 20.38
N PRO A 258 -6.60 12.05 21.25
CA PRO A 258 -6.59 10.76 21.93
C PRO A 258 -7.80 10.62 22.86
N PRO A 259 -8.32 9.41 23.08
CA PRO A 259 -9.45 9.21 23.97
C PRO A 259 -8.98 9.23 25.43
N GLU A 260 -8.96 10.41 26.05
CA GLU A 260 -9.34 10.47 27.46
C GLU A 260 -10.86 10.38 27.53
N GLU A 261 -11.36 9.44 28.33
CA GLU A 261 -12.76 9.25 28.66
C GLU A 261 -13.66 8.62 27.57
N SER A 262 -13.61 7.29 27.48
CA SER A 262 -14.78 6.49 27.09
C SER A 262 -15.04 5.39 28.12
N LYS A 263 -15.30 5.82 29.36
CA LYS A 263 -16.17 5.02 30.24
C LYS A 263 -17.61 5.37 29.85
N THR A 264 -18.46 4.35 29.88
CA THR A 264 -19.93 4.40 29.70
C THR A 264 -20.41 4.44 28.25
N PHE A 265 -20.56 3.26 27.64
CA PHE A 265 -21.73 2.92 26.80
C PHE A 265 -21.82 1.40 26.66
N ALA A 266 -22.08 0.72 27.79
CA ALA A 266 -22.69 -0.60 27.76
C ALA A 266 -24.20 -0.39 27.63
N GLN A 267 -24.72 -0.39 26.41
CA GLN A 267 -26.16 -0.50 26.18
C GLN A 267 -26.50 -1.90 25.69
N SER A 268 -27.17 -2.60 26.62
CA SER A 268 -27.96 -3.82 26.48
C SER A 268 -28.57 -4.05 25.11
N VAL A 269 -28.17 -5.14 24.45
CA VAL A 269 -29.04 -5.86 23.52
C VAL A 269 -29.75 -6.93 24.34
N LYS A 270 -31.03 -6.69 24.65
CA LYS A 270 -31.94 -7.74 25.14
C LYS A 270 -32.22 -8.68 23.96
N CYS A 271 -31.62 -9.86 23.95
CA CYS A 271 -32.12 -10.96 23.12
C CYS A 271 -33.50 -11.35 23.65
N GLY A 272 -34.54 -11.13 22.84
CA GLY A 272 -35.87 -11.68 23.08
C GLY A 272 -35.79 -13.20 23.03
N GLY A 273 -36.06 -13.84 24.16
CA GLY A 273 -36.23 -15.27 24.25
C GLY A 273 -37.61 -15.66 23.73
N GLU A 274 -37.64 -16.51 22.72
CA GLU A 274 -38.71 -17.48 22.55
C GLU A 274 -38.07 -18.87 22.65
N ALA A 275 -38.32 -19.52 23.78
CA ALA A 275 -37.98 -20.91 24.00
C ALA A 275 -38.94 -21.77 23.18
N VAL A 276 -38.43 -22.53 22.22
CA VAL A 276 -39.16 -23.65 21.62
C VAL A 276 -38.66 -24.93 22.32
N GLN A 277 -39.48 -25.44 23.24
CA GLN A 277 -39.37 -26.79 23.79
C GLN A 277 -39.91 -27.81 22.76
N GLY A 278 -39.18 -28.91 22.59
CA GLY A 278 -39.60 -30.12 21.87
C GLY A 278 -38.39 -31.05 21.77
N VAL A 279 -38.12 -31.90 22.78
CA VAL A 279 -38.64 -33.25 23.00
C VAL A 279 -38.19 -34.24 21.91
N LEU A 280 -37.28 -35.13 22.35
CA LEU A 280 -36.61 -36.28 21.73
C LEU A 280 -35.36 -35.99 20.90
#